data_AF-A0A087U9U2-F1
#
_entry.id   AF-A0A087U9U2-F1
#
_cell.length_a   1.000
_cell.length_b   1.000
_cell.length_c   1.000
_cell.angle_alpha   90.00
_cell.angle_beta   90.00
_cell.angle_gamma   90.00
#
_symmetry.space_group_name_H-M   'P 1'
#
loop_
_entity.id
_entity.type
_entity.pdbx_description
1 polymer ?
#
loop_
_entity_poly.entity_id
_entity_poly.type
_entity_poly.pdbx_seq_one_letter_code
_entity_poly.pdbx_strand_id
1 'polypeptide(L)'
;MPFKPRLLSILREGPLPHWREFEECLADIISFAQDHLKLPPRASATAPSSTPQVATDPKSIQRLYRRNRRRAVRLIVQGDSPRCPLDCLTVYDHFTSTEPPRFTDASLFADVSPAPTEVDCHQ
;
A
#
# COMPACT_ATOMS: atom_id res chain seq x y z
N MET A 1 -19.79 18.31 -19.84
CA MET A 1 -18.86 17.17 -19.67
C MET A 1 -19.11 16.18 -20.81
N PRO A 2 -18.33 16.22 -21.91
CA PRO A 2 -18.61 15.48 -23.14
C PRO A 2 -18.56 13.95 -22.99
N PHE A 3 -17.93 13.43 -21.92
CA PHE A 3 -17.70 11.99 -21.72
C PHE A 3 -18.82 11.25 -20.98
N LYS A 4 -19.70 11.98 -20.29
CA LYS A 4 -20.81 11.41 -19.50
C LYS A 4 -21.79 10.54 -20.31
N PRO A 5 -22.28 10.94 -21.51
CA PRO A 5 -23.20 10.10 -22.27
C PRO A 5 -22.55 8.80 -22.78
N ARG A 6 -21.27 8.84 -23.14
CA ARG A 6 -20.51 7.68 -23.63
C ARG A 6 -20.23 6.65 -22.53
N LEU A 7 -19.92 7.09 -21.32
CA LEU A 7 -19.80 6.20 -20.16
C LEU A 7 -21.15 5.56 -19.80
N LEU A 8 -22.24 6.31 -19.91
CA LEU A 8 -23.57 5.81 -19.57
C LEU A 8 -24.07 4.76 -20.58
N SER A 9 -23.72 4.83 -21.87
CA SER A 9 -24.07 3.77 -22.83
C SER A 9 -23.31 2.48 -22.54
N ILE A 10 -22.00 2.56 -22.31
CA ILE A 10 -21.13 1.43 -21.97
C ILE A 10 -21.60 0.72 -20.68
N LEU A 11 -21.97 1.49 -19.66
CA LEU A 11 -22.48 0.95 -18.39
C LEU A 11 -23.87 0.29 -18.53
N ARG A 12 -24.67 0.69 -19.52
CA ARG A 12 -26.02 0.17 -19.75
C ARG A 12 -26.00 -1.16 -20.51
N GLU A 13 -25.04 -1.33 -21.41
CA GLU A 13 -24.92 -2.50 -22.30
C GLU A 13 -24.08 -3.64 -21.70
N GLY A 14 -23.40 -3.38 -20.59
CA GLY A 14 -22.61 -4.35 -19.85
C GLY A 14 -21.11 -4.32 -20.22
N PRO A 15 -20.21 -4.62 -19.27
CA PRO A 15 -18.78 -4.29 -19.38
C PRO A 15 -17.97 -5.24 -20.28
N LEU A 16 -18.48 -6.43 -20.61
CA LEU A 16 -17.68 -7.48 -21.26
C LEU A 16 -17.48 -7.29 -22.78
N PRO A 17 -18.46 -6.85 -23.58
CA PRO A 17 -18.24 -6.57 -25.00
C PRO A 17 -17.55 -5.22 -25.26
N HIS A 18 -17.71 -4.26 -24.34
CA HIS A 18 -17.39 -2.84 -24.56
C HIS A 18 -16.15 -2.37 -23.79
N TRP A 19 -15.34 -3.31 -23.27
CA TRP A 19 -14.16 -2.97 -22.46
C TRP A 19 -13.15 -2.09 -23.22
N ARG A 20 -12.95 -2.32 -24.52
CA ARG A 20 -12.06 -1.49 -25.35
C ARG A 20 -12.58 -0.06 -25.47
N GLU A 21 -13.89 0.11 -25.69
CA GLU A 21 -14.53 1.42 -25.79
C GLU A 21 -14.49 2.18 -24.46
N PHE A 22 -14.56 1.45 -23.35
CA PHE A 22 -14.33 1.99 -22.01
C PHE A 22 -12.90 2.49 -21.83
N GLU A 23 -11.90 1.69 -22.19
CA GLU A 23 -10.48 2.07 -22.10
C GLU A 23 -10.18 3.32 -22.95
N GLU A 24 -10.70 3.38 -24.17
CA GLU A 24 -10.57 4.55 -25.03
C GLU A 24 -11.24 5.78 -24.42
N CYS A 25 -12.48 5.66 -23.92
CA CYS A 25 -13.16 6.78 -23.27
C CYS A 25 -12.41 7.25 -22.01
N LEU A 26 -11.79 6.35 -21.27
CA LEU A 26 -11.02 6.66 -20.07
C LEU A 26 -9.68 7.33 -20.43
N ALA A 27 -9.02 6.90 -21.50
CA ALA A 27 -7.83 7.56 -22.04
C ALA A 27 -8.13 9.01 -22.49
N ASP A 28 -9.26 9.23 -23.16
CA ASP A 28 -9.70 10.57 -23.58
C ASP A 28 -9.95 11.49 -22.38
N ILE A 29 -10.58 10.98 -21.31
CA ILE A 29 -10.79 11.73 -20.06
C ILE A 29 -9.46 12.11 -19.42
N ILE A 30 -8.50 11.16 -19.37
CA ILE A 30 -7.18 11.41 -18.80
C ILE A 30 -6.43 12.46 -19.61
N SER A 31 -6.44 12.37 -20.95
CA SER A 31 -5.80 13.36 -21.83
C SER A 31 -6.42 14.74 -21.62
N PHE A 32 -7.75 14.82 -21.63
CA PHE A 32 -8.48 16.06 -21.38
C PHE A 32 -8.12 16.68 -20.03
N ALA A 33 -8.04 15.87 -18.97
CA ALA A 33 -7.65 16.32 -17.65
C ALA A 33 -6.18 16.79 -17.61
N GLN A 34 -5.27 16.10 -18.30
CA GLN A 34 -3.86 16.48 -18.39
C GLN A 34 -3.68 17.86 -19.04
N ASP A 35 -4.34 18.08 -20.17
CA ASP A 35 -4.29 19.35 -20.91
C ASP A 35 -4.88 20.51 -20.10
N HIS A 36 -6.06 20.30 -19.50
CA HIS A 36 -6.74 21.35 -18.75
C HIS A 36 -6.11 21.67 -17.40
N LEU A 37 -5.52 20.67 -16.72
CA LEU A 37 -4.93 20.85 -15.39
C LEU A 37 -3.42 21.05 -15.43
N LYS A 38 -2.81 21.11 -16.63
CA LYS A 38 -1.35 21.17 -16.84
C LYS A 38 -0.61 20.13 -16.00
N LEU A 39 -1.21 18.95 -15.86
CA LEU A 39 -0.61 17.88 -15.07
C LEU A 39 0.64 17.40 -15.81
N PRO A 40 1.74 17.14 -15.10
CA PRO A 40 2.90 16.55 -15.73
C PRO A 40 2.48 15.24 -16.43
N PRO A 41 2.95 15.00 -17.67
CA PRO A 41 2.61 13.79 -18.41
C PRO A 41 2.92 12.58 -17.54
N ARG A 42 1.98 11.62 -17.52
CA ARG A 42 2.10 10.38 -16.74
C ARG A 42 3.48 9.78 -17.01
N ALA A 43 4.38 9.89 -16.03
CA ALA A 43 5.72 9.35 -16.15
C ALA A 43 5.58 7.88 -16.52
N SER A 44 6.09 7.52 -17.70
CA SER A 44 6.31 6.14 -18.05
C SER A 44 7.06 5.48 -16.90
N ALA A 45 6.77 4.20 -16.63
CA ALA A 45 7.33 3.42 -15.52
C ALA A 45 8.88 3.26 -15.57
N THR A 46 9.56 4.03 -16.42
CA THR A 46 11.00 4.02 -16.69
C THR A 46 11.67 5.37 -16.38
N ALA A 47 10.96 6.35 -15.80
CA ALA A 47 11.69 7.43 -15.14
C ALA A 47 12.44 6.79 -13.95
N PRO A 48 13.78 6.90 -13.85
CA PRO A 48 14.45 6.52 -12.62
C PRO A 48 13.79 7.35 -11.55
N SER A 49 13.05 6.69 -10.65
CA SER A 49 12.57 7.30 -9.42
C SER A 49 13.79 8.01 -8.88
N SER A 50 13.75 9.35 -8.88
CA SER A 50 14.79 10.18 -8.30
C SER A 50 14.91 9.70 -6.88
N THR A 51 15.83 8.76 -6.64
CA THR A 51 16.15 8.26 -5.32
C THR A 51 16.55 9.51 -4.59
N PRO A 52 15.75 9.99 -3.63
CA PRO A 52 16.08 11.23 -2.99
C PRO A 52 17.41 10.97 -2.28
N GLN A 53 18.44 11.73 -2.65
CA GLN A 53 19.76 11.78 -2.01
C GLN A 53 19.70 12.05 -0.48
N VAL A 54 18.49 12.13 0.09
CA VAL A 54 18.18 12.22 1.52
C VAL A 54 18.62 10.95 2.27
N ALA A 55 18.88 9.84 1.58
CA ALA A 55 19.39 8.61 2.21
C ALA A 55 20.78 8.75 2.84
N THR A 56 21.54 9.82 2.57
CA THR A 56 22.92 9.95 3.06
C THR A 56 23.04 10.60 4.44
N ASP A 57 22.08 11.43 4.88
CA ASP A 57 22.13 12.09 6.20
C ASP A 57 20.95 11.69 7.11
N PRO A 58 21.16 10.90 8.16
CA PRO A 58 20.10 10.48 9.08
C PRO A 58 19.41 11.66 9.79
N LYS A 59 20.11 12.78 10.02
CA LYS A 59 19.50 13.97 10.65
C LYS A 59 18.46 14.62 9.76
N SER A 60 18.67 14.56 8.44
CA SER A 60 17.73 15.09 7.45
C SER A 60 16.41 14.31 7.44
N ILE A 61 16.47 12.97 7.52
CA ILE A 61 15.30 12.10 7.63
C ILE A 61 14.56 12.34 8.94
N GLN A 62 15.27 12.52 10.06
CA GLN A 62 14.63 12.83 11.35
C GLN A 62 13.90 14.17 11.32
N ARG A 63 14.50 15.23 10.76
CA ARG A 63 13.84 16.52 10.56
C ARG A 63 12.63 16.39 9.64
N LEU A 64 12.76 15.63 8.56
CA LEU A 64 11.67 15.36 7.62
C LEU A 64 10.53 14.59 8.28
N TYR A 65 10.82 13.62 9.15
CA TYR A 65 9.81 12.85 9.88
C TYR A 65 8.96 13.76 10.79
N ARG A 66 9.61 14.72 11.47
CA ARG A 66 8.91 15.71 12.31
C ARG A 66 8.02 16.65 11.49
N ARG A 67 8.45 17.09 10.30
CA ARG A 67 7.71 18.06 9.46
C ARG A 67 6.69 17.40 8.52
N ASN A 68 6.98 16.20 8.03
CA ASN A 68 6.17 15.46 7.05
C ASN A 68 6.39 13.95 7.17
N ARG A 69 5.65 13.33 8.10
CA ARG A 69 5.75 11.91 8.44
C ARG A 69 5.51 10.99 7.22
N ARG A 70 4.48 11.27 6.41
CA ARG A 70 4.12 10.42 5.25
C ARG A 70 5.25 10.36 4.23
N ARG A 71 5.87 11.51 3.93
CA ARG A 71 6.99 11.58 2.99
C ARG A 71 8.22 10.88 3.57
N ALA A 72 8.55 11.10 4.84
CA ALA A 72 9.68 10.44 5.49
C ALA A 72 9.57 8.91 5.47
N VAL A 73 8.41 8.36 5.86
CA VAL A 73 8.15 6.92 5.82
C VAL A 73 8.26 6.39 4.39
N ARG A 74 7.72 7.11 3.40
CA ARG A 74 7.86 6.74 1.99
C ARG A 74 9.34 6.65 1.58
N LEU A 75 10.20 7.58 2.00
CA LEU A 75 11.63 7.52 1.68
C LEU A 75 12.35 6.36 2.37
N ILE A 76 11.95 6.03 3.60
CA ILE A 76 12.50 4.88 4.34
C ILE A 76 12.11 3.57 3.65
N VAL A 77 10.86 3.45 3.19
CA VAL A 77 10.29 2.21 2.65
C VAL A 77 10.57 2.03 1.15
N GLN A 78 10.67 3.11 0.37
CA GLN A 78 10.93 3.07 -1.07
C GLN A 78 12.42 3.17 -1.44
N GLY A 79 13.31 3.36 -0.47
CA GLY A 79 14.74 3.24 -0.73
C GLY A 79 15.11 1.79 -1.02
N ASP A 80 16.05 1.56 -1.93
CA ASP A 80 16.68 0.25 -2.09
C ASP A 80 17.40 -0.09 -0.78
N SER A 81 16.71 -0.79 0.12
CA SER A 81 17.34 -1.36 1.30
C SER A 81 18.17 -2.55 0.83
N PRO A 82 19.49 -2.56 1.08
CA PRO A 82 20.28 -3.74 0.77
C PRO A 82 19.66 -4.93 1.52
N ARG A 83 19.52 -6.07 0.83
CA ARG A 83 19.05 -7.30 1.48
C ARG A 83 19.94 -7.58 2.68
N CYS A 84 19.33 -8.01 3.79
CA CYS A 84 20.07 -8.42 4.96
C CYS A 84 21.15 -9.42 4.53
N PRO A 85 22.44 -9.20 4.88
CA PRO A 85 23.52 -10.10 4.48
C PRO A 85 23.52 -11.42 5.27
N LEU A 86 22.68 -11.51 6.30
CA LEU A 86 22.56 -12.69 7.14
C LEU A 86 21.68 -13.74 6.46
N ASP A 87 22.14 -14.99 6.50
CA ASP A 87 21.33 -16.13 6.10
C ASP A 87 20.13 -16.31 7.05
N CYS A 88 19.02 -16.78 6.50
CA CYS A 88 17.79 -17.02 7.24
C CYS A 88 18.00 -18.00 8.40
N LEU A 89 18.89 -18.99 8.22
CA LEU A 89 19.22 -19.97 9.25
C LEU A 89 19.91 -19.32 10.45
N THR A 90 20.87 -18.41 10.21
CA THR A 90 21.55 -17.67 11.28
C THR A 90 20.58 -16.81 12.09
N VAL A 91 19.61 -16.19 11.41
CA VAL A 91 18.57 -15.39 12.06
C VAL A 91 17.65 -16.29 12.89
N TYR A 92 17.20 -17.41 12.31
CA TYR A 92 16.36 -18.39 12.99
C TYR A 92 17.05 -18.90 14.25
N ASP A 93 18.27 -19.44 14.13
CA ASP A 93 19.05 -20.01 15.22
C ASP A 93 19.23 -19.02 16.37
N HIS A 94 19.56 -17.76 16.05
CA HIS A 94 19.68 -16.71 17.07
C HIS A 94 18.39 -16.56 17.87
N PHE A 95 17.23 -16.44 17.20
CA PHE A 95 15.96 -16.24 17.89
C PHE A 95 15.47 -17.50 18.61
N THR A 96 15.68 -18.70 18.06
CA THR A 96 15.36 -19.94 18.78
C THR A 96 16.29 -20.20 19.96
N SER A 97 17.56 -19.79 19.90
CA SER A 97 18.52 -20.00 20.99
C SER A 97 18.42 -18.95 22.10
N THR A 98 17.89 -17.76 21.80
CA THR A 98 17.82 -16.65 22.78
C THR A 98 16.43 -16.47 23.39
N GLU A 99 15.39 -17.17 22.90
CA GLU A 99 14.11 -17.15 23.58
C GLU A 99 14.21 -17.89 24.92
N PRO A 100 14.00 -17.21 26.07
CA PRO A 100 13.84 -17.91 27.33
C PRO A 100 12.58 -18.79 27.24
N PRO A 101 12.54 -19.95 27.91
CA PRO A 101 11.35 -20.77 27.94
C PRO A 101 10.17 -19.91 28.43
N ARG A 102 9.20 -19.70 27.54
CA ARG A 102 7.98 -18.97 27.88
C ARG A 102 7.21 -19.85 28.85
N PHE A 103 7.29 -19.56 30.14
CA PHE A 103 6.39 -20.15 31.13
C PHE A 103 4.99 -19.58 30.88
N THR A 104 4.26 -20.20 29.97
CA THR A 104 2.83 -19.96 29.82
C THR A 104 2.14 -20.71 30.93
N ASP A 105 1.68 -19.98 31.94
CA ASP A 105 0.84 -20.53 33.00
C ASP A 105 -0.50 -20.95 32.39
N ALA A 106 -0.66 -22.25 32.15
CA ALA A 106 -1.87 -22.81 31.56
C ALA A 106 -3.11 -22.64 32.45
N SER A 107 -2.93 -22.28 33.73
CA SER A 107 -4.05 -22.00 34.63
C SER A 107 -4.83 -20.74 34.24
N LEU A 108 -4.24 -19.82 33.48
CA LEU A 108 -4.92 -18.62 32.97
C LEU A 108 -6.00 -18.93 31.92
N PHE A 109 -5.98 -20.12 31.34
CA PHE A 109 -6.96 -20.57 30.34
C PHE A 109 -7.98 -21.57 30.91
N ALA A 110 -8.00 -21.80 32.23
CA ALA A 110 -8.95 -22.71 32.85
C ALA A 110 -10.39 -22.17 32.81
N ASP A 111 -10.55 -20.84 32.71
CA ASP A 111 -11.85 -20.18 32.77
C ASP A 111 -12.26 -19.64 31.39
N VAL A 112 -12.25 -20.51 30.38
CA VAL A 112 -12.89 -20.22 29.10
C VAL A 112 -14.38 -20.48 29.26
N SER A 113 -15.09 -19.50 29.85
CA SER A 113 -16.54 -19.45 29.71
C SER A 113 -16.85 -19.28 28.21
N PRO A 114 -17.57 -20.21 27.57
CA PRO A 114 -17.94 -20.06 26.17
C PRO A 114 -18.76 -18.77 26.01
N ALA A 115 -18.42 -17.97 25.00
CA ALA A 115 -19.22 -16.79 24.67
C ALA A 115 -20.69 -17.22 24.48
N PRO A 116 -21.67 -16.51 25.10
CA PRO A 116 -23.07 -16.81 24.89
C PRO A 116 -23.39 -16.69 23.39
N THR A 117 -24.07 -17.72 22.89
CA THR A 117 -24.40 -17.93 21.47
C THR A 117 -25.33 -16.81 20.98
N GLU A 118 -25.00 -16.29 19.79
CA GLU A 118 -25.78 -15.45 18.86
C GLU A 118 -26.74 -14.39 19.45
N VAL A 119 -26.41 -13.12 19.21
CA VAL A 119 -27.35 -12.00 19.34
C VAL A 119 -28.21 -11.97 18.08
N ASP A 120 -29.50 -12.27 18.23
CA ASP A 120 -30.47 -12.22 17.13
C ASP A 120 -30.77 -10.74 16.78
N CYS A 121 -30.18 -10.25 15.68
CA CYS A 121 -30.23 -8.84 15.26
C CYS A 121 -31.53 -8.48 14.50
N HIS A 122 -32.68 -8.98 14.92
CA HIS A 122 -33.97 -8.64 14.33
C HIS A 122 -34.85 -7.85 15.31
N GLN A 123 -34.73 -6.53 15.29
CA GLN A 123 -35.83 -5.58 15.53
C GLN A 123 -35.50 -4.19 14.98
#